data_AF-A0A9E0UIR7-F1
#
_entry.id   AF-A0A9E0UIR7-F1
#
_cell.length_a   1.000
_cell.length_b   1.000
_cell.length_c   1.000
_cell.angle_alpha   90.00
_cell.angle_beta   90.00
_cell.angle_gamma   90.00
#
_symmetry.space_group_name_H-M   'P 1'
#
loop_
_entity.id
_entity.type
_entity.pdbx_description
1 polymer ?
#
loop_
_entity_poly.entity_id
_entity_poly.type
_entity_poly.pdbx_seq_one_letter_code
_entity_poly.pdbx_strand_id
1 'polypeptide(L)'
;GALSYFYVPSFFWWFTPVLAGLVLSIPVSMITSRTSLGLLARRLGLFLTPEETSEPDVLTRLDAQLAEPGPAEGIAAPGRGPWCRAVVDARVCALHASLLPDEPPSRRRHHYLEGLIFQIEDEGPGSLSPAERRALVSHREGLYELHTVLWGRPEAPVVTESGR
;
A
#
# COMPACT_ATOMS: atom_id res chain seq x y z
N GLY A 1 47.03 12.04 -8.08
CA GLY A 1 48.04 12.35 -7.05
C GLY A 1 49.44 12.32 -7.61
N ALA A 2 50.00 11.12 -7.80
CA ALA A 2 51.40 10.93 -8.22
C ALA A 2 51.80 11.57 -9.56
N LEU A 3 50.92 11.56 -10.57
CA LEU A 3 51.20 12.12 -11.90
C LEU A 3 51.33 13.66 -11.93
N SER A 4 50.68 14.38 -11.01
CA SER A 4 50.69 15.84 -10.97
C SER A 4 51.93 16.41 -10.27
N TYR A 5 52.49 15.66 -9.31
CA TYR A 5 53.73 16.00 -8.59
C TYR A 5 54.96 15.97 -9.52
N PHE A 6 54.97 15.10 -10.54
CA PHE A 6 56.10 14.94 -11.44
C PHE A 6 56.17 15.96 -12.60
N TYR A 7 55.04 16.56 -13.00
CA TYR A 7 55.00 17.37 -14.23
C TYR A 7 55.05 18.89 -14.00
N VAL A 8 54.45 19.45 -12.93
CA VAL A 8 54.44 20.91 -12.69
C VAL A 8 54.34 21.23 -11.17
N PRO A 9 55.47 21.45 -10.45
CA PRO A 9 55.48 21.67 -8.99
C PRO A 9 54.70 22.91 -8.53
N SER A 10 54.61 23.93 -9.38
CA SER A 10 53.90 25.19 -9.09
C SER A 10 52.38 25.03 -9.12
N PHE A 11 51.83 24.08 -9.90
CA PHE A 11 50.38 23.86 -9.99
C PHE A 11 49.83 23.03 -8.83
N PHE A 12 50.69 22.22 -8.19
CA PHE A 12 50.33 21.39 -7.05
C PHE A 12 49.83 22.22 -5.85
N TRP A 13 50.53 23.33 -5.54
CA TRP A 13 50.12 24.24 -4.47
C TRP A 13 48.77 24.90 -4.73
N TRP A 14 48.41 25.15 -6.00
CA TRP A 14 47.10 25.67 -6.38
C TRP A 14 45.99 24.61 -6.31
N PHE A 15 46.30 23.34 -6.57
CA PHE A 15 45.34 22.24 -6.56
C PHE A 15 45.15 21.57 -5.18
N THR A 16 46.10 21.79 -4.26
CA THR A 16 46.07 21.26 -2.88
C THR A 16 44.81 21.64 -2.10
N PRO A 17 44.30 22.89 -2.12
CA PRO A 17 43.08 23.25 -1.42
C PRO A 17 41.85 22.46 -1.90
N VAL A 18 41.77 22.19 -3.21
CA VAL A 18 40.67 21.43 -3.82
C VAL A 18 40.73 19.97 -3.41
N LEU A 19 41.92 19.35 -3.48
CA LEU A 19 42.15 17.98 -3.06
C LEU A 19 41.93 17.78 -1.56
N ALA A 20 42.39 18.73 -0.75
CA ALA A 20 42.17 18.75 0.69
C ALA A 20 40.67 18.84 1.00
N GLY A 21 39.93 19.74 0.34
CA GLY A 21 38.48 19.85 0.48
C GLY A 21 37.75 18.55 0.08
N LEU A 22 38.18 17.90 -1.00
CA LEU A 22 37.60 16.63 -1.44
C LEU A 22 37.82 15.52 -0.41
N VAL A 23 39.04 15.38 0.09
CA VAL A 23 39.38 14.40 1.14
C VAL A 23 38.64 14.71 2.43
N LEU A 24 38.50 15.99 2.80
CA LEU A 24 37.77 16.43 4.00
C LEU A 24 36.25 16.29 3.86
N SER A 25 35.72 16.27 2.63
CA SER A 25 34.29 16.03 2.40
C SER A 25 33.85 14.63 2.84
N ILE A 26 34.74 13.63 2.75
CA ILE A 26 34.46 12.25 3.15
C ILE A 26 34.19 12.14 4.66
N PRO A 27 35.10 12.56 5.57
CA PRO A 27 34.84 12.50 7.01
C PRO A 27 33.70 13.43 7.42
N VAL A 28 33.54 14.61 6.80
CA VAL A 28 32.40 15.50 7.07
C VAL A 28 31.07 14.82 6.70
N SER A 29 31.02 14.12 5.56
CA SER A 29 29.85 13.36 5.15
C SER A 29 29.60 12.17 6.07
N MET A 30 30.64 11.44 6.48
CA MET A 30 30.53 10.34 7.44
C MET A 30 30.06 10.83 8.83
N ILE A 31 30.51 12.00 9.29
CA ILE A 31 30.07 12.59 10.55
C ILE A 31 28.59 12.99 10.44
N THR A 32 28.21 13.72 9.39
CA THR A 32 26.83 14.16 9.15
C THR A 32 25.86 13.00 8.94
N SER A 33 26.32 11.89 8.35
CA SER A 33 25.53 10.68 8.10
C SER A 33 25.34 9.80 9.34
N ARG A 34 26.02 10.08 10.46
CA ARG A 34 25.81 9.30 11.69
C ARG A 34 24.42 9.55 12.26
N THR A 35 23.69 8.47 12.45
CA THR A 35 22.37 8.41 13.10
C THR A 35 22.36 9.13 14.46
N SER A 36 23.49 9.16 15.18
CA SER A 36 23.61 9.87 16.46
C SER A 36 23.43 11.40 16.34
N LEU A 37 23.96 12.02 15.28
CA LEU A 37 23.79 13.46 15.04
C LEU A 37 22.39 13.75 14.48
N GLY A 38 21.86 12.87 13.64
CA GLY A 38 20.46 12.95 13.20
C GLY A 38 19.46 12.84 14.36
N LEU A 39 19.68 11.92 15.32
CA LEU A 39 18.86 11.79 16.52
C LEU A 39 19.00 12.98 17.48
N LEU A 40 20.19 13.58 17.56
CA LEU A 40 20.42 14.78 18.37
C LEU A 40 19.76 16.01 17.73
N ALA A 41 19.86 16.17 16.40
CA ALA A 41 19.13 17.18 15.65
C ALA A 41 17.60 17.01 15.81
N ARG A 42 17.11 15.76 15.75
CA ARG A 42 15.71 15.42 16.03
C ARG A 42 15.29 15.82 17.46
N ARG A 43 16.12 15.52 18.47
CA ARG A 43 15.88 15.92 19.86
C ARG A 43 15.91 17.43 20.07
N LEU A 44 16.66 18.16 19.25
CA LEU A 44 16.71 19.62 19.24
C LEU A 44 15.61 20.27 18.38
N GLY A 45 14.73 19.48 17.76
CA GLY A 45 13.64 19.98 16.92
C GLY A 45 14.07 20.47 15.54
N LEU A 46 15.30 20.17 15.11
CA LEU A 46 15.80 20.53 13.79
C LEU A 46 15.38 19.47 12.76
N PHE A 47 14.86 19.93 11.61
CA PHE A 47 14.35 19.10 10.51
C PHE A 47 13.12 18.23 10.84
N LEU A 48 12.43 18.49 11.96
CA LEU A 48 11.14 17.88 12.25
C LEU A 48 10.03 18.62 11.49
N THR A 49 9.10 17.87 10.91
CA THR A 49 7.85 18.43 10.43
C THR A 49 6.86 18.53 11.61
N PRO A 50 5.88 19.46 11.58
CA PRO A 50 4.91 19.59 12.67
C PRO A 50 4.15 18.29 12.96
N GLU A 51 3.93 17.46 11.94
CA GLU A 51 3.29 16.14 12.05
C GLU A 51 4.12 15.12 12.85
N GLU A 52 5.44 15.33 12.98
CA GLU A 52 6.33 14.47 13.79
C GLU A 52 6.48 14.96 15.24
N THR A 53 6.14 16.22 15.50
CA THR A 53 6.26 16.82 16.84
C THR A 53 4.93 16.75 17.60
N SER A 54 3.82 16.87 16.89
CA SER A 54 2.47 16.63 17.40
C SER A 54 1.81 15.57 16.52
N GLU A 55 1.54 14.42 17.10
CA GLU A 55 0.81 13.37 16.41
C GLU A 55 -0.55 13.91 15.94
N PRO A 56 -0.87 13.83 14.64
CA PRO A 56 -2.17 14.26 14.15
C PRO A 56 -3.30 13.45 14.77
N ASP A 57 -4.39 14.11 15.17
CA ASP A 57 -5.60 13.48 15.73
C ASP A 57 -6.11 12.28 14.91
N VAL A 58 -5.91 12.28 13.59
CA VAL A 58 -6.32 11.19 12.70
C VAL A 58 -5.57 9.89 12.97
N LEU A 59 -4.28 9.95 13.33
CA LEU A 59 -3.48 8.76 13.64
C LEU A 59 -3.89 8.19 14.99
N THR A 60 -4.09 9.03 15.99
CA THR A 60 -4.59 8.58 17.30
C THR A 60 -5.99 7.97 17.20
N ARG A 61 -6.88 8.54 16.37
CA ARG A 61 -8.20 7.95 16.09
C ARG A 61 -8.09 6.62 15.33
N LEU A 62 -7.17 6.52 14.37
CA LEU A 62 -6.92 5.28 13.64
C LEU A 62 -6.42 4.18 14.59
N ASP A 63 -5.45 4.47 15.44
CA ASP A 63 -4.91 3.53 16.41
C ASP A 63 -5.98 3.07 17.40
N ALA A 64 -6.83 3.99 17.89
CA ALA A 64 -7.97 3.63 18.72
C ALA A 64 -8.96 2.70 17.98
N GLN A 65 -9.26 2.97 16.71
CA GLN A 65 -10.15 2.14 15.89
C GLN A 65 -9.56 0.77 15.54
N LEU A 66 -8.23 0.66 15.41
CA LEU A 66 -7.54 -0.61 15.17
C LEU A 66 -7.36 -1.43 16.44
N ALA A 67 -7.24 -0.78 17.61
CA ALA A 67 -7.15 -1.42 18.91
C ALA A 67 -8.50 -1.98 19.38
N GLU A 68 -9.60 -1.34 19.00
CA GLU A 68 -10.94 -1.91 19.13
C GLU A 68 -11.07 -3.11 18.19
N PRO A 69 -11.41 -4.31 18.66
CA PRO A 69 -11.84 -5.39 17.79
C PRO A 69 -13.12 -4.91 17.10
N GLY A 70 -12.96 -4.35 15.90
CA GLY A 70 -14.08 -3.84 15.11
C GLY A 70 -15.14 -4.92 14.91
N PRO A 71 -16.37 -4.56 14.49
CA PRO A 71 -17.47 -5.49 14.29
C PRO A 71 -17.23 -6.40 13.08
N ALA A 72 -16.17 -7.21 13.14
CA ALA A 72 -15.91 -8.34 12.27
C ALA A 72 -16.97 -9.43 12.43
N GLU A 73 -17.85 -9.31 13.43
CA GLU A 73 -18.90 -10.27 13.78
C GLU A 73 -20.22 -10.03 13.02
N GLY A 74 -20.46 -8.84 12.46
CA GLY A 74 -21.75 -8.51 11.82
C GLY A 74 -21.90 -8.97 10.36
N ILE A 75 -20.80 -9.27 9.66
CA ILE A 75 -20.78 -9.66 8.24
C ILE A 75 -20.05 -11.01 8.07
N ALA A 76 -19.68 -11.63 9.19
CA ALA A 76 -19.10 -12.96 9.27
C ALA A 76 -20.17 -14.04 9.08
N ALA A 77 -20.75 -14.08 7.89
CA ALA A 77 -21.29 -15.28 7.30
C ALA A 77 -20.23 -16.42 7.39
N PRO A 78 -20.36 -17.41 8.31
CA PRO A 78 -19.38 -18.48 8.42
C PRO A 78 -19.42 -19.34 7.15
N GLY A 79 -18.32 -19.33 6.37
CA GLY A 79 -18.18 -20.14 5.15
C GLY A 79 -17.75 -19.35 3.90
N ARG A 80 -17.70 -18.01 3.95
CA ARG A 80 -17.17 -17.20 2.85
C ARG A 80 -15.66 -16.96 3.01
N GLY A 81 -14.89 -17.14 1.92
CA GLY A 81 -13.46 -16.89 1.91
C GLY A 81 -13.10 -15.42 2.21
N PRO A 82 -11.86 -15.11 2.64
CA PRO A 82 -11.46 -13.77 3.09
C PRO A 82 -11.76 -12.65 2.09
N TRP A 83 -11.62 -12.94 0.79
CA TRP A 83 -11.88 -11.98 -0.27
C TRP A 83 -13.38 -11.69 -0.45
N CYS A 84 -14.26 -12.70 -0.35
CA CYS A 84 -15.70 -12.50 -0.40
C CYS A 84 -16.16 -11.63 0.76
N ARG A 85 -15.59 -11.83 1.97
CA ARG A 85 -15.90 -11.01 3.14
C ARG A 85 -15.54 -9.54 2.89
N ALA A 86 -14.37 -9.28 2.30
CA ALA A 86 -13.94 -7.92 1.99
C ALA A 86 -14.84 -7.23 0.96
N VAL A 87 -15.34 -7.97 -0.05
CA VAL A 87 -16.23 -7.40 -1.06
C VAL A 87 -17.65 -7.23 -0.54
N VAL A 88 -18.15 -8.10 0.34
CA VAL A 88 -19.50 -7.96 0.93
C VAL A 88 -19.55 -6.76 1.88
N ASP A 89 -18.47 -6.44 2.60
CA ASP A 89 -18.43 -5.26 3.46
C ASP A 89 -18.61 -3.96 2.64
N ALA A 90 -19.78 -3.33 2.79
CA ALA A 90 -20.14 -2.11 2.07
C ALA A 90 -19.17 -0.95 2.36
N ARG A 91 -18.58 -0.87 3.56
CA ARG A 91 -17.63 0.19 3.91
C ARG A 91 -16.31 -0.02 3.18
N VAL A 92 -15.80 -1.25 3.17
CA VAL A 92 -14.57 -1.61 2.44
C VAL A 92 -14.77 -1.44 0.94
N CYS A 93 -15.91 -1.89 0.41
CA CYS A 93 -16.25 -1.74 -1.00
C CYS A 93 -16.37 -0.26 -1.40
N ALA A 94 -17.04 0.58 -0.60
CA ALA A 94 -17.17 2.01 -0.88
C ALA A 94 -15.83 2.76 -0.81
N LEU A 95 -15.01 2.45 0.19
CA LEU A 95 -13.65 2.99 0.30
C LEU A 95 -12.81 2.59 -0.92
N HIS A 96 -12.81 1.30 -1.28
CA HIS A 96 -12.08 0.83 -2.45
C HIS A 96 -12.56 1.50 -3.75
N ALA A 97 -13.88 1.63 -3.92
CA ALA A 97 -14.46 2.36 -5.05
C ALA A 97 -14.01 3.83 -5.10
N SER A 98 -13.81 4.49 -3.95
CA SER A 98 -13.31 5.87 -3.90
C SER A 98 -11.85 6.02 -4.33
N LEU A 99 -11.05 4.95 -4.21
CA LEU A 99 -9.63 4.93 -4.58
C LEU A 99 -9.38 4.52 -6.04
N LEU A 100 -10.39 3.99 -6.74
CA LEU A 100 -10.27 3.57 -8.13
C LEU A 100 -10.35 4.75 -9.10
N PRO A 101 -9.53 4.74 -10.18
CA PRO A 101 -9.61 5.75 -11.23
C PRO A 101 -10.93 5.63 -12.00
N ASP A 102 -11.42 6.77 -12.50
CA ASP A 102 -12.70 6.86 -13.22
C ASP A 102 -12.51 6.71 -14.74
N GLU A 103 -11.76 5.69 -15.16
CA GLU A 103 -11.51 5.42 -16.57
C GLU A 103 -12.48 4.35 -17.09
N PRO A 104 -13.32 4.66 -18.10
CA PRO A 104 -14.24 3.69 -18.66
C PRO A 104 -13.48 2.57 -19.39
N PRO A 105 -13.81 1.28 -19.14
CA PRO A 105 -13.16 0.18 -19.83
C PRO A 105 -13.47 0.21 -21.33
N SER A 106 -12.49 -0.21 -22.15
CA SER A 106 -12.75 -0.46 -23.57
C SER A 106 -13.87 -1.50 -23.76
N ARG A 107 -14.62 -1.44 -24.88
CA ARG A 107 -15.73 -2.40 -25.16
C ARG A 107 -15.34 -3.87 -24.99
N ARG A 108 -14.16 -4.26 -25.50
CA ARG A 108 -13.64 -5.62 -25.34
C ARG A 108 -13.43 -5.98 -23.87
N ARG A 109 -12.92 -5.02 -23.08
CA ARG A 109 -12.68 -5.22 -21.66
C ARG A 109 -13.98 -5.29 -20.88
N HIS A 110 -14.97 -4.45 -21.21
CA HIS A 110 -16.30 -4.50 -20.61
C HIS A 110 -16.95 -5.88 -20.81
N HIS A 111 -17.03 -6.40 -22.04
CA HIS A 111 -17.56 -7.74 -22.29
C HIS A 111 -16.78 -8.86 -21.60
N TYR A 112 -15.45 -8.72 -21.46
CA TYR A 112 -14.66 -9.67 -20.70
C TYR A 112 -15.06 -9.67 -19.22
N LEU A 113 -15.23 -8.50 -18.60
CA LEU A 113 -15.63 -8.38 -17.20
C LEU A 113 -17.07 -8.88 -16.98
N GLU A 114 -17.99 -8.56 -17.89
CA GLU A 114 -19.36 -9.05 -17.91
C GLU A 114 -19.40 -10.60 -17.96
N GLY A 115 -18.54 -11.21 -18.78
CA GLY A 115 -18.35 -12.65 -18.82
C GLY A 115 -17.89 -13.26 -17.48
N LEU A 116 -17.03 -12.56 -16.73
CA LEU A 116 -16.61 -13.01 -15.40
C LEU A 116 -17.75 -12.93 -14.36
N ILE A 117 -18.62 -11.93 -14.48
CA ILE A 117 -19.82 -11.83 -13.63
C ILE A 117 -20.75 -13.02 -13.89
N PHE A 118 -21.03 -13.35 -15.16
CA PHE A 118 -21.82 -14.53 -15.48
C PHE A 118 -21.19 -15.83 -14.97
N GLN A 119 -19.86 -15.96 -15.03
CA GLN A 119 -19.16 -17.11 -14.48
C GLN A 119 -19.33 -17.22 -12.96
N ILE A 120 -19.28 -16.11 -12.21
CA ILE A 120 -19.57 -16.10 -10.77
C ILE A 120 -21.03 -16.47 -10.51
N GLU A 121 -21.94 -16.00 -11.35
CA GLU A 121 -23.37 -16.28 -11.18
C GLU A 121 -23.68 -17.77 -11.31
N ASP A 122 -23.09 -18.44 -12.30
CA ASP A 122 -23.31 -19.86 -12.60
C ASP A 122 -22.48 -20.80 -11.72
N GLU A 123 -21.16 -20.61 -11.66
CA GLU A 123 -20.21 -21.52 -10.98
C GLU A 123 -19.90 -21.09 -9.54
N GLY A 124 -20.28 -19.88 -9.14
CA GLY A 124 -20.05 -19.32 -7.82
C GLY A 124 -18.72 -18.55 -7.68
N PRO A 125 -18.48 -17.90 -6.53
CA PRO A 125 -17.31 -17.04 -6.30
C PRO A 125 -15.96 -17.78 -6.39
N GLY A 126 -15.94 -19.08 -6.11
CA GLY A 126 -14.72 -19.89 -6.12
C GLY A 126 -14.12 -20.12 -7.50
N SER A 127 -14.90 -19.96 -8.58
CA SER A 127 -14.50 -20.27 -9.95
C SER A 127 -13.43 -19.34 -10.51
N LEU A 128 -13.42 -18.08 -10.06
CA LEU A 128 -12.50 -17.08 -10.58
C LEU A 128 -11.06 -17.30 -10.09
N SER A 129 -10.11 -17.19 -11.03
CA SER A 129 -8.69 -17.10 -10.73
C SER A 129 -8.34 -15.78 -10.02
N PRO A 130 -7.17 -15.71 -9.33
CA PRO A 130 -6.72 -14.48 -8.68
C PRO A 130 -6.56 -13.29 -9.63
N ALA A 131 -6.21 -13.54 -10.90
CA ALA A 131 -6.07 -12.50 -11.92
C ALA A 131 -7.44 -11.94 -12.35
N GLU A 132 -8.45 -12.80 -12.50
CA GLU A 132 -9.83 -12.42 -12.83
C GLU A 132 -10.49 -11.66 -11.69
N ARG A 133 -10.29 -12.11 -10.44
CA ARG A 133 -10.74 -11.36 -9.26
C ARG A 133 -10.15 -9.97 -9.24
N ARG A 134 -8.84 -9.85 -9.48
CA ARG A 134 -8.15 -8.55 -9.56
C ARG A 134 -8.73 -7.69 -10.68
N ALA A 135 -9.02 -8.28 -11.84
CA ALA A 135 -9.60 -7.58 -12.97
C ALA A 135 -10.99 -6.97 -12.65
N LEU A 136 -11.84 -7.68 -11.91
CA LEU A 136 -13.14 -7.14 -11.49
C LEU A 136 -12.99 -6.01 -10.46
N VAL A 137 -12.21 -6.23 -9.40
CA VAL A 137 -12.05 -5.22 -8.34
C VAL A 137 -11.23 -4.00 -8.77
N SER A 138 -10.50 -4.07 -9.89
CA SER A 138 -9.76 -2.91 -10.42
C SER A 138 -10.66 -1.94 -11.21
N HIS A 139 -11.94 -2.26 -11.42
CA HIS A 139 -12.89 -1.42 -12.15
C HIS A 139 -14.08 -1.10 -11.24
N ARG A 140 -14.53 0.15 -11.26
CA ARG A 140 -15.63 0.62 -10.41
C ARG A 140 -16.92 -0.15 -10.65
N GLU A 141 -17.35 -0.30 -11.91
CA GLU A 141 -18.56 -1.05 -12.28
C GLU A 141 -18.46 -2.52 -11.90
N GLY A 142 -17.36 -3.19 -12.28
CA GLY A 142 -17.15 -4.60 -11.96
C GLY A 142 -17.08 -4.89 -10.45
N LEU A 143 -16.55 -3.96 -9.66
CA LEU A 143 -16.57 -4.04 -8.20
C LEU A 143 -18.01 -3.97 -7.65
N TYR A 144 -18.83 -3.06 -8.16
CA TYR A 144 -20.22 -2.91 -7.71
C TYR A 144 -21.09 -4.10 -8.14
N GLU A 145 -20.95 -4.58 -9.37
CA GLU A 145 -21.64 -5.79 -9.84
C GLU A 145 -21.24 -7.01 -9.01
N LEU A 146 -19.95 -7.14 -8.69
CA LEU A 146 -19.47 -8.19 -7.80
C LEU A 146 -20.07 -8.06 -6.39
N HIS A 147 -20.13 -6.84 -5.84
CA HIS A 147 -20.76 -6.58 -4.54
C HIS A 147 -22.23 -7.01 -4.56
N THR A 148 -23.00 -6.57 -5.56
CA THR A 148 -24.44 -6.88 -5.64
C THR A 148 -24.71 -8.37 -5.82
N VAL A 149 -23.95 -9.05 -6.69
CA VAL A 149 -24.07 -10.51 -6.89
C VAL A 149 -23.73 -11.27 -5.62
N LEU A 150 -22.64 -10.91 -4.93
CA LEU A 150 -22.26 -11.60 -3.69
C LEU A 150 -23.21 -11.30 -2.54
N TRP A 151 -23.74 -10.07 -2.46
CA TRP A 151 -24.71 -9.66 -1.44
C TRP A 151 -26.07 -10.33 -1.63
N GLY A 152 -26.51 -10.49 -2.88
CA GLY A 152 -27.79 -11.12 -3.23
C GLY A 152 -27.83 -12.63 -3.04
N ARG A 153 -26.68 -13.31 -2.91
CA ARG A 153 -26.64 -14.77 -2.70
C ARG A 153 -26.87 -15.13 -1.22
N PRO A 154 -27.93 -15.89 -0.87
CA PRO A 154 -28.06 -16.44 0.47
C PRO A 154 -26.90 -17.38 0.78
N GLU A 155 -26.43 -17.42 2.03
CA GLU A 155 -25.47 -18.43 2.48
C GLU A 155 -26.03 -19.83 2.18
N ALA A 156 -25.25 -20.67 1.50
CA ALA A 156 -25.52 -22.10 1.55
C ALA A 156 -25.37 -22.51 3.02
N PRO A 157 -26.38 -23.19 3.62
CA PRO A 157 -26.27 -23.64 5.00
C PRO A 157 -25.00 -24.48 5.14
N VAL A 158 -24.16 -24.14 6.12
CA VAL A 158 -23.05 -24.99 6.53
C VAL A 158 -23.69 -26.31 6.96
N VAL A 159 -23.66 -27.32 6.09
CA VAL A 159 -24.00 -28.68 6.46
C VAL A 159 -22.88 -29.13 7.39
N THR A 160 -23.04 -28.87 8.68
CA THR A 160 -22.27 -29.55 9.71
C THR A 160 -22.66 -31.01 9.61
N GLU A 161 -21.81 -31.83 8.98
CA GLU A 161 -21.84 -33.28 9.15
C GLU A 161 -21.59 -33.60 10.63
N SER A 162 -22.66 -33.54 11.41
CA SER A 162 -22.74 -34.13 12.74
C SER A 162 -23.22 -35.56 12.57
N GLY A 163 -22.27 -36.50 12.61
CA GLY A 163 -22.52 -37.88 13.04
C GLY A 163 -22.55 -38.93 11.92
N ARG A 164 -21.45 -39.68 11.84
CA ARG A 164 -21.46 -41.12 12.09
C ARG A 164 -20.09 -41.64 12.49
#